data_AF-A0A914YJM9-F1
#
_entry.id   AF-A0A914YJM9-F1
#
_cell.length_a   1.000
_cell.length_b   1.000
_cell.length_c   1.000
_cell.angle_alpha   90.00
_cell.angle_beta   90.00
_cell.angle_gamma   90.00
#
_symmetry.space_group_name_H-M   'P 1'
#
loop_
_entity.id
_entity.type
_entity.pdbx_description
1 polymer ?
#
loop_
_entity_poly.entity_id
_entity_poly.type
_entity_poly.pdbx_seq_one_letter_code
_entity_poly.pdbx_strand_id
1 'polypeptide(L)'
;MVLCYYPLSIGLTFYQKWFIKNYRYPLFIVTGHYITKFLIAYGVRFIYEVIHGTRRVRIKFREQLNWLMPIGICASLDIGLSNWALEYVTVSLYTMAKSSSILFIVAFSLLIGLERWRTSLLFSATLIASGLFLFTWRSTQLDYLGLLLVELAALCTGVRWTVSQFIMQKDDSPTPLRHPLDMVAHVQPWMCFTILPMVYIFEGHELNATSITIFGGEPEPFFIFTGICFGGFLAFLMEISVYFVFQEVMTLLLAHYLHGDRLTHVNLMGLLLCLIGMSLHGASKHSKKTSLGLPTRPSLSPSLPSQTSGFSFDDRKKLLDDNV
;
A
#
# COMPACT_ATOMS: atom_id res chain seq x y z
N MET A 1 -16.59 -2.21 14.43
CA MET A 1 -16.52 -2.48 12.97
C MET A 1 -15.48 -3.53 12.54
N VAL A 2 -14.60 -4.00 13.45
CA VAL A 2 -13.69 -5.15 13.19
C VAL A 2 -14.44 -6.41 12.76
N LEU A 3 -15.67 -6.60 13.27
CA LEU A 3 -16.58 -7.69 12.90
C LEU A 3 -17.01 -7.65 11.42
N CYS A 4 -16.90 -6.52 10.71
CA CYS A 4 -17.22 -6.45 9.28
C CYS A 4 -15.99 -6.77 8.41
N TYR A 5 -14.78 -6.40 8.84
CA TYR A 5 -13.56 -6.64 8.09
C TYR A 5 -13.27 -8.13 7.90
N TYR A 6 -13.34 -8.93 8.98
CA TYR A 6 -13.00 -10.36 8.89
C TYR A 6 -13.95 -11.16 7.98
N PRO A 7 -15.30 -11.04 8.09
CA PRO A 7 -16.20 -11.69 7.15
C PRO A 7 -16.04 -11.20 5.71
N LEU A 8 -15.77 -9.91 5.49
CA LEU A 8 -15.51 -9.39 4.14
C LEU A 8 -14.20 -9.96 3.56
N SER A 9 -13.14 -10.04 4.35
CA SER A 9 -11.85 -10.59 3.92
C SER A 9 -11.91 -12.10 3.65
N ILE A 10 -12.52 -12.86 4.58
CA ILE A 10 -12.72 -14.30 4.44
C ILE A 10 -13.68 -14.58 3.26
N GLY A 11 -14.80 -13.86 3.19
CA GLY A 11 -15.79 -13.97 2.13
C GLY A 11 -15.21 -13.69 0.76
N LEU A 12 -14.42 -12.62 0.61
CA LEU A 12 -13.70 -12.31 -0.63
C LEU A 12 -12.73 -13.44 -1.02
N THR A 13 -12.00 -14.00 -0.05
CA THR A 13 -11.03 -15.08 -0.32
C THR A 13 -11.72 -16.35 -0.82
N PHE A 14 -12.79 -16.78 -0.16
CA PHE A 14 -13.56 -17.95 -0.60
C PHE A 14 -14.27 -17.72 -1.93
N TYR A 15 -14.86 -16.54 -2.10
CA TYR A 15 -15.50 -16.13 -3.34
C TYR A 15 -14.52 -16.16 -4.50
N GLN A 16 -13.34 -15.54 -4.33
CA GLN A 16 -12.30 -15.50 -5.35
C GLN A 16 -11.84 -16.91 -5.73
N LYS A 17 -11.59 -17.78 -4.73
CA LYS A 17 -11.16 -19.16 -4.98
C LYS A 17 -12.20 -19.96 -5.74
N TRP A 18 -13.48 -19.79 -5.40
CA TRP A 18 -14.59 -20.43 -6.11
C TRP A 18 -14.74 -19.89 -7.54
N PHE A 19 -14.63 -18.58 -7.73
CA PHE A 19 -14.79 -17.94 -9.03
C PHE A 19 -13.66 -18.32 -10.00
N ILE A 20 -12.39 -18.25 -9.56
CA ILE A 20 -11.22 -18.65 -10.37
C ILE A 20 -11.29 -20.13 -10.79
N LYS A 21 -11.83 -21.00 -9.93
CA LYS A 21 -11.96 -22.44 -10.24
C LYS A 21 -12.86 -22.68 -11.47
N ASN A 22 -13.89 -21.86 -11.65
CA ASN A 22 -14.86 -22.00 -12.74
C ASN A 22 -14.55 -21.07 -13.94
N TYR A 23 -13.83 -19.97 -13.70
CA TYR A 23 -13.40 -18.99 -14.70
C TYR A 23 -11.88 -18.82 -14.63
N ARG A 24 -11.16 -19.54 -15.49
CA ARG A 24 -9.71 -19.77 -15.45
C ARG A 24 -8.87 -18.57 -15.93
N TYR A 25 -9.31 -17.35 -15.67
CA TYR A 25 -8.66 -16.10 -16.10
C TYR A 25 -8.47 -15.13 -14.91
N PRO A 26 -7.58 -15.45 -13.94
CA PRO A 26 -7.39 -14.66 -12.73
C PRO A 26 -6.99 -13.20 -12.99
N LEU A 27 -6.14 -12.91 -13.98
CA LEU A 27 -5.70 -11.54 -14.30
C LEU A 27 -6.81 -10.72 -14.94
N PHE A 28 -7.62 -11.34 -15.80
CA PHE A 28 -8.83 -10.70 -16.33
C PHE A 28 -9.82 -10.34 -15.22
N ILE A 29 -10.06 -11.26 -14.27
CA ILE A 29 -10.91 -11.00 -13.09
C ILE A 29 -10.38 -9.79 -12.30
N VAL A 30 -9.07 -9.77 -12.02
CA VAL A 30 -8.41 -8.66 -11.30
C VAL A 30 -8.58 -7.34 -12.04
N THR A 31 -8.47 -7.35 -13.37
CA THR A 31 -8.70 -6.15 -14.20
C THR A 31 -10.12 -5.62 -14.02
N GLY A 32 -11.11 -6.51 -14.06
CA GLY A 32 -12.50 -6.15 -13.79
C GLY A 32 -12.71 -5.61 -12.38
N HIS A 33 -12.10 -6.23 -11.36
CA HIS A 33 -12.13 -5.71 -9.99
C HIS A 33 -11.55 -4.31 -9.89
N TYR A 34 -10.44 -4.04 -10.57
CA TYR A 34 -9.83 -2.71 -10.61
C TYR A 34 -10.76 -1.66 -11.23
N ILE A 35 -11.41 -2.01 -12.34
CA ILE A 35 -12.38 -1.12 -13.00
C ILE A 35 -13.58 -0.86 -12.08
N THR A 36 -14.17 -1.91 -11.50
CA THR A 36 -15.32 -1.76 -10.58
C THR A 36 -14.95 -0.93 -9.36
N LYS A 37 -13.80 -1.19 -8.73
CA LYS A 37 -13.29 -0.38 -7.61
C LYS A 37 -13.10 1.08 -7.99
N PHE A 38 -12.55 1.35 -9.18
CA PHE A 38 -12.37 2.71 -9.67
C PHE A 38 -13.71 3.42 -9.86
N LEU A 39 -14.69 2.77 -10.50
CA LEU A 39 -16.03 3.32 -10.72
C LEU A 39 -16.76 3.62 -9.41
N ILE A 40 -16.73 2.68 -8.45
CA ILE A 40 -17.33 2.88 -7.13
C ILE A 40 -16.62 4.01 -6.38
N ALA A 41 -15.28 4.00 -6.35
CA ALA A 41 -14.51 5.03 -5.63
C ALA A 41 -14.78 6.43 -6.20
N TYR A 42 -14.82 6.58 -7.52
CA TYR A 42 -15.11 7.85 -8.16
C TYR A 42 -16.57 8.27 -7.98
N GLY A 43 -17.52 7.32 -8.05
CA GLY A 43 -18.94 7.57 -7.77
C GLY A 43 -19.19 8.04 -6.33
N VAL A 44 -18.58 7.37 -5.35
CA VAL A 44 -18.66 7.78 -3.94
C VAL A 44 -18.06 9.17 -3.73
N ARG A 45 -16.92 9.48 -4.37
CA ARG A 45 -16.33 10.83 -4.31
C ARG A 45 -17.27 11.87 -4.90
N PHE A 46 -17.85 11.60 -6.06
CA PHE A 46 -18.80 12.52 -6.71
C PHE A 46 -20.03 12.78 -5.83
N ILE A 47 -20.66 11.73 -5.29
CA ILE A 47 -21.80 11.87 -4.37
C ILE A 47 -21.40 12.68 -3.14
N TYR A 48 -20.23 12.43 -2.57
CA TYR A 48 -19.73 13.16 -1.41
C TYR A 48 -19.52 14.65 -1.70
N GLU A 49 -18.92 14.98 -2.86
CA GLU A 49 -18.74 16.36 -3.31
C GLU A 49 -20.07 17.08 -3.53
N VAL A 50 -21.07 16.39 -4.09
CA VAL A 50 -22.43 16.95 -4.29
C VAL A 50 -23.12 17.22 -2.96
N ILE A 51 -23.03 16.30 -1.99
CA ILE A 51 -23.72 16.43 -0.69
C ILE A 51 -23.05 17.49 0.20
N HIS A 52 -21.72 17.48 0.31
CA HIS A 52 -21.00 18.36 1.25
C HIS A 52 -20.52 19.67 0.64
N GLY A 53 -20.68 19.87 -0.68
CA GLY A 53 -20.25 21.09 -1.39
C GLY A 53 -18.74 21.36 -1.33
N THR A 54 -17.95 20.43 -0.81
CA THR A 54 -16.50 20.56 -0.66
C THR A 54 -15.81 19.71 -1.73
N ARG A 55 -14.98 20.34 -2.56
CA ARG A 55 -14.15 19.61 -3.54
C ARG A 55 -13.12 18.78 -2.79
N ARG A 56 -13.07 17.47 -3.04
CA ARG A 56 -12.00 16.63 -2.48
C ARG A 56 -10.68 16.95 -3.17
N VAL A 57 -9.60 16.63 -2.47
CA VAL A 57 -8.23 16.87 -2.92
C VAL A 57 -8.01 16.24 -4.31
N ARG A 58 -7.76 17.09 -5.31
CA ARG A 58 -7.26 16.69 -6.62
C ARG A 58 -5.76 16.84 -6.62
N ILE A 59 -5.06 15.76 -6.91
CA ILE A 59 -3.60 15.74 -6.96
C ILE A 59 -3.18 16.20 -8.35
N LYS A 60 -2.09 16.97 -8.43
CA LYS A 60 -1.51 17.34 -9.73
C LYS A 60 -1.01 16.08 -10.44
N PHE A 61 -1.27 15.97 -11.74
CA PHE A 61 -0.86 14.82 -12.55
C PHE A 61 0.64 14.46 -12.40
N ARG A 62 1.51 15.47 -12.31
CA ARG A 62 2.96 15.28 -12.12
C ARG A 62 3.30 14.60 -10.79
N GLU A 63 2.58 14.91 -9.72
CA GLU A 63 2.77 14.29 -8.41
C GLU A 63 2.17 12.88 -8.38
N GLN A 64 1.06 12.66 -9.10
CA GLN A 64 0.52 11.31 -9.31
C GLN A 64 1.53 10.41 -10.02
N LEU A 65 2.17 10.94 -11.07
CA LEU A 65 3.18 10.18 -11.81
C LEU A 65 4.41 9.89 -10.95
N ASN A 66 4.93 10.85 -10.21
CA ASN A 66 6.16 10.63 -9.44
C ASN A 66 5.97 9.70 -8.23
N TRP A 67 4.80 9.72 -7.59
CA TRP A 67 4.60 9.06 -6.30
C TRP A 67 3.56 7.94 -6.32
N LEU A 68 2.44 8.10 -7.03
CA LEU A 68 1.35 7.11 -7.06
C LEU A 68 1.56 6.05 -8.14
N MET A 69 2.16 6.41 -9.28
CA MET A 69 2.50 5.46 -10.35
C MET A 69 3.41 4.33 -9.86
N PRO A 70 4.55 4.55 -9.17
CA PRO A 70 5.40 3.44 -8.73
C PRO A 70 4.67 2.49 -7.76
N ILE A 71 3.80 3.04 -6.89
CA ILE A 71 2.93 2.23 -6.01
C ILE A 71 1.99 1.37 -6.85
N GLY A 72 1.29 1.97 -7.82
CA GLY A 72 0.32 1.28 -8.65
C GLY A 72 0.96 0.21 -9.55
N ILE A 73 2.11 0.52 -10.15
CA ILE A 73 2.89 -0.43 -10.96
C ILE A 73 3.31 -1.62 -10.10
N CYS A 74 3.99 -1.37 -8.97
CA CYS A 74 4.43 -2.45 -8.08
C CYS A 74 3.25 -3.25 -7.52
N ALA A 75 2.12 -2.62 -7.19
CA ALA A 75 0.93 -3.34 -6.71
C ALA A 75 0.36 -4.28 -7.78
N SER A 76 0.30 -3.82 -9.02
CA SER A 76 -0.22 -4.62 -10.12
C SER A 76 0.75 -5.74 -10.53
N LEU A 77 2.05 -5.47 -10.58
CA LEU A 77 3.07 -6.48 -10.85
C LEU A 77 3.08 -7.54 -9.75
N ASP A 78 3.00 -7.13 -8.49
CA ASP A 78 2.85 -8.01 -7.32
C ASP A 78 1.68 -8.99 -7.53
N ILE A 79 0.48 -8.47 -7.81
CA ILE A 79 -0.71 -9.30 -8.00
C ILE A 79 -0.60 -10.18 -9.26
N GLY A 80 -0.09 -9.64 -10.37
CA GLY A 80 0.02 -10.37 -11.63
C GLY A 80 1.01 -11.53 -11.54
N LEU A 81 2.24 -11.24 -11.11
CA LEU A 81 3.30 -12.24 -10.96
C LEU A 81 2.94 -13.28 -9.90
N SER A 82 2.24 -12.89 -8.83
CA SER A 82 1.79 -13.82 -7.79
C SER A 82 0.76 -14.82 -8.30
N ASN A 83 -0.22 -14.36 -9.10
CA ASN A 83 -1.22 -15.25 -9.69
C ASN A 83 -0.58 -16.19 -10.72
N TRP A 84 0.35 -15.69 -11.53
CA TRP A 84 1.06 -16.52 -12.51
C TRP A 84 1.98 -17.54 -11.84
N ALA A 85 2.65 -17.17 -10.75
CA ALA A 85 3.52 -18.08 -10.00
C ALA A 85 2.77 -19.30 -9.44
N LEU A 86 1.49 -19.15 -9.06
CA LEU A 86 0.66 -20.23 -8.52
C LEU A 86 0.38 -21.35 -9.54
N GLU A 87 0.60 -21.13 -10.83
CA GLU A 87 0.53 -22.19 -11.85
C GLU A 87 1.76 -23.11 -11.81
N TYR A 88 2.90 -22.59 -11.35
CA TYR A 88 4.18 -23.32 -11.31
C TYR A 88 4.52 -23.86 -9.92
N VAL A 89 4.09 -23.16 -8.85
CA VAL A 89 4.40 -23.53 -7.46
C VAL A 89 3.16 -23.82 -6.65
N THR A 90 3.30 -24.72 -5.67
CA THR A 90 2.22 -24.99 -4.72
C THR A 90 1.87 -23.76 -3.90
N VAL A 91 0.62 -23.66 -3.46
CA VAL A 91 0.14 -22.58 -2.58
C VAL A 91 1.00 -22.44 -1.32
N SER A 92 1.49 -23.56 -0.76
CA SER A 92 2.38 -23.56 0.41
C SER A 92 3.75 -22.96 0.09
N LEU A 93 4.37 -23.35 -1.02
CA LEU A 93 5.65 -22.78 -1.46
C LEU A 93 5.51 -21.30 -1.81
N TYR A 94 4.43 -20.93 -2.52
CA TYR A 94 4.07 -19.54 -2.77
C TYR A 94 3.96 -18.75 -1.46
N THR A 95 3.21 -19.24 -0.46
CA THR A 95 2.99 -18.52 0.79
C THR A 95 4.28 -18.30 1.57
N MET A 96 5.15 -19.31 1.60
CA MET A 96 6.44 -19.24 2.27
C MET A 96 7.41 -18.31 1.54
N ALA A 97 7.57 -18.48 0.23
CA ALA A 97 8.44 -17.60 -0.57
C ALA A 97 7.93 -16.15 -0.57
N LYS A 98 6.61 -15.93 -0.65
CA LYS A 98 6.03 -14.58 -0.59
C LYS A 98 6.30 -13.85 0.73
N SER A 99 6.49 -14.59 1.84
CA SER A 99 6.87 -14.00 3.13
C SER A 99 8.26 -13.35 3.10
N SER A 100 9.11 -13.67 2.10
CA SER A 100 10.37 -12.97 1.82
C SER A 100 10.18 -11.48 1.52
N SER A 101 8.97 -11.04 1.18
CA SER A 101 8.62 -9.63 1.02
C SER A 101 9.05 -8.76 2.20
N ILE A 102 9.05 -9.28 3.42
CA ILE A 102 9.54 -8.58 4.62
C ILE A 102 11.02 -8.22 4.48
N LEU A 103 11.84 -9.10 3.90
CA LEU A 103 13.27 -8.82 3.64
C LEU A 103 13.42 -7.63 2.68
N PHE A 104 12.63 -7.61 1.61
CA PHE A 104 12.63 -6.50 0.65
C PHE A 104 12.11 -5.19 1.28
N ILE A 105 11.08 -5.26 2.12
CA ILE A 105 10.59 -4.09 2.88
C ILE A 105 11.72 -3.52 3.75
N VAL A 106 12.41 -4.35 4.52
CA VAL A 106 13.54 -3.90 5.36
C VAL A 106 14.67 -3.34 4.49
N ALA A 107 15.05 -4.03 3.41
CA ALA A 107 16.10 -3.58 2.51
C ALA A 107 15.81 -2.20 1.90
N PHE A 108 14.62 -2.01 1.32
CA PHE A 108 14.22 -0.72 0.74
C PHE A 108 14.00 0.36 1.81
N SER A 109 13.53 0.01 3.01
CA SER A 109 13.38 0.97 4.12
C SER A 109 14.72 1.51 4.58
N LEU A 110 15.77 0.68 4.56
CA LEU A 110 17.15 1.10 4.84
C LEU A 110 17.74 1.92 3.68
N LEU A 111 17.50 1.52 2.43
CA LEU A 111 17.98 2.23 1.24
C LEU A 111 17.42 3.65 1.12
N ILE A 112 16.12 3.83 1.38
CA ILE A 112 15.45 5.15 1.36
C ILE A 112 15.71 5.91 2.67
N GLY A 113 16.28 5.26 3.69
CA GLY A 113 16.61 5.88 4.98
C GLY A 113 15.40 6.13 5.89
N LEU A 114 14.27 5.42 5.69
CA LEU A 114 13.12 5.46 6.61
C LEU A 114 13.48 4.84 7.96
N GLU A 115 14.27 3.78 7.93
CA GLU A 115 14.68 3.02 9.11
C GLU A 115 16.20 3.12 9.33
N ARG A 116 16.61 3.12 10.60
CA ARG A 116 18.04 3.15 10.97
C ARG A 116 18.56 1.74 11.06
N TRP A 117 19.79 1.52 10.59
CA TRP A 117 20.50 0.26 10.77
C TRP A 117 20.53 -0.16 12.25
N ARG A 118 20.02 -1.36 12.53
CA ARG A 118 20.02 -2.00 13.86
C ARG A 118 20.37 -3.46 13.68
N THR A 119 21.26 -3.99 14.53
CA THR A 119 21.65 -5.41 14.53
C THR A 119 20.47 -6.36 14.71
N SER A 120 19.43 -5.95 15.43
CA SER A 120 18.17 -6.70 15.56
C SER A 120 17.45 -6.91 14.23
N LEU A 121 17.47 -5.92 13.31
CA LEU A 121 16.84 -6.05 12.00
C LEU A 121 17.61 -7.05 11.13
N LEU A 122 18.94 -7.01 11.19
CA LEU A 122 19.80 -7.95 10.49
C LEU A 122 19.59 -9.39 10.99
N PHE A 123 19.45 -9.57 12.31
CA PHE A 123 19.15 -10.87 12.91
C PHE A 123 17.80 -11.42 12.43
N SER A 124 16.73 -10.61 12.50
CA SER A 124 15.41 -11.01 12.01
C SER A 124 15.42 -11.31 10.51
N ALA A 125 16.12 -10.53 9.70
CA ALA A 125 16.27 -10.77 8.26
C ALA A 125 17.01 -12.09 7.97
N THR A 126 18.09 -12.36 8.70
CA THR A 126 18.86 -13.61 8.54
C THR A 126 18.03 -14.83 8.93
N LEU A 127 17.21 -14.70 9.99
CA LEU A 127 16.31 -15.77 10.45
C LEU A 127 15.21 -16.08 9.42
N ILE A 128 14.64 -15.06 8.78
CA ILE A 128 13.64 -15.24 7.71
C ILE A 128 14.30 -15.88 6.47
N ALA A 129 15.49 -15.40 6.08
CA ALA A 129 16.23 -15.95 4.96
C ALA A 129 16.62 -17.42 5.18
N SER A 130 17.06 -17.79 6.39
CA SER A 130 17.38 -19.18 6.73
C SER A 130 16.14 -20.07 6.77
N GLY A 131 15.02 -19.58 7.30
CA GLY A 131 13.73 -20.28 7.27
C GLY A 131 13.25 -20.57 5.86
N LEU A 132 13.38 -19.59 4.95
CA LEU A 132 13.04 -19.76 3.54
C LEU A 132 13.98 -20.77 2.85
N PHE A 133 15.28 -20.67 3.10
CA PHE A 133 16.26 -21.61 2.55
C PHE A 133 15.99 -23.04 3.00
N LEU A 134 15.74 -23.26 4.30
CA LEU A 134 15.45 -24.58 4.86
C LEU A 134 14.15 -25.17 4.29
N PHE A 135 13.13 -24.33 4.09
CA PHE A 135 11.87 -24.74 3.47
C PHE A 135 12.06 -25.18 2.01
N THR A 136 12.91 -24.47 1.27
CA THR A 136 13.18 -24.74 -0.15
C THR A 136 14.13 -25.92 -0.37
N TRP A 137 15.03 -26.22 0.58
CA TRP A 137 16.10 -27.22 0.45
C TRP A 137 15.64 -28.64 0.09
N ARG A 138 14.44 -29.06 0.52
CA ARG A 138 13.90 -30.42 0.29
C ARG A 138 12.64 -30.45 -0.56
N SER A 139 12.28 -29.32 -1.17
CA SER A 139 11.12 -29.25 -2.06
C SER A 139 11.43 -29.96 -3.37
N THR A 140 10.81 -31.13 -3.59
CA THR A 140 10.94 -31.92 -4.83
C THR A 140 10.10 -31.37 -5.99
N GLN A 141 9.34 -30.29 -5.78
CA GLN A 141 8.48 -29.62 -6.77
C GLN A 141 8.98 -28.21 -7.10
N LEU A 142 10.30 -28.00 -7.07
CA LEU A 142 10.88 -26.69 -7.21
C LEU A 142 10.99 -26.32 -8.70
N ASP A 143 9.99 -25.58 -9.19
CA ASP A 143 10.11 -24.85 -10.45
C ASP A 143 10.82 -23.51 -10.20
N TYR A 144 12.00 -23.34 -10.80
CA TYR A 144 12.82 -22.14 -10.68
C TYR A 144 12.13 -20.89 -11.25
N LEU A 145 11.35 -21.05 -12.33
CA LEU A 145 10.60 -19.94 -12.92
C LEU A 145 9.51 -19.48 -11.95
N GLY A 146 8.77 -20.43 -11.39
CA GLY A 146 7.76 -20.15 -10.37
C GLY A 146 8.34 -19.44 -9.15
N LEU A 147 9.47 -19.91 -8.63
CA LEU A 147 10.16 -19.26 -7.51
C LEU A 147 10.63 -17.83 -7.86
N LEU A 148 11.22 -17.64 -9.05
CA LEU A 148 11.64 -16.31 -9.52
C LEU A 148 10.45 -15.33 -9.61
N LEU A 149 9.30 -15.79 -10.12
CA LEU A 149 8.08 -14.99 -10.18
C LEU A 149 7.59 -14.59 -8.79
N VAL A 150 7.63 -15.50 -7.81
CA VAL A 150 7.26 -15.17 -6.41
C VAL A 150 8.22 -14.15 -5.80
N GLU A 151 9.53 -14.30 -6.01
CA GLU A 151 10.52 -13.35 -5.49
C GLU A 151 10.41 -11.97 -6.14
N LEU A 152 10.17 -11.89 -7.45
CA LEU A 152 9.88 -10.62 -8.14
C LEU A 152 8.59 -9.98 -7.62
N ALA A 153 7.57 -10.79 -7.35
CA ALA A 153 6.34 -10.28 -6.75
C ALA A 153 6.58 -9.78 -5.32
N ALA A 154 7.41 -10.48 -4.52
CA ALA A 154 7.78 -10.08 -3.17
C ALA A 154 8.63 -8.80 -3.15
N LEU A 155 9.53 -8.63 -4.13
CA LEU A 155 10.27 -7.39 -4.38
C LEU A 155 9.31 -6.22 -4.64
N CYS A 156 8.32 -6.42 -5.52
CA CYS A 156 7.30 -5.43 -5.81
C CYS A 156 6.48 -5.07 -4.56
N THR A 157 6.12 -6.05 -3.73
CA THR A 157 5.50 -5.82 -2.42
C THR A 157 6.39 -4.92 -1.55
N GLY A 158 7.69 -5.21 -1.49
CA GLY A 158 8.69 -4.42 -0.76
C GLY A 158 8.73 -2.96 -1.19
N VAL A 159 8.87 -2.70 -2.49
CA VAL A 159 8.86 -1.32 -3.04
C VAL A 159 7.54 -0.63 -2.74
N ARG A 160 6.41 -1.29 -3.00
CA ARG A 160 5.07 -0.73 -2.78
C ARG A 160 4.88 -0.25 -1.35
N TRP A 161 5.21 -1.09 -0.36
CA TRP A 161 5.03 -0.74 1.05
C TRP A 161 5.98 0.37 1.47
N THR A 162 7.25 0.33 1.09
CA THR A 162 8.24 1.34 1.49
C THR A 162 7.99 2.70 0.87
N VAL A 163 7.61 2.76 -0.41
CA VAL A 163 7.21 4.01 -1.07
C VAL A 163 5.91 4.56 -0.48
N SER A 164 4.91 3.71 -0.24
CA SER A 164 3.67 4.12 0.44
C SER A 164 3.94 4.70 1.83
N GLN A 165 4.79 4.03 2.62
CA GLN A 165 5.20 4.51 3.94
C GLN A 165 5.92 5.85 3.86
N PHE A 166 6.84 6.00 2.90
CA PHE A 166 7.58 7.24 2.71
C PHE A 166 6.65 8.43 2.41
N ILE A 167 5.64 8.23 1.55
CA ILE A 167 4.67 9.26 1.19
C ILE A 167 3.75 9.60 2.37
N MET A 168 3.27 8.59 3.10
CA MET A 168 2.36 8.79 4.24
C MET A 168 3.03 9.47 5.45
N GLN A 169 4.34 9.27 5.65
CA GLN A 169 5.08 9.82 6.80
C GLN A 169 5.61 11.24 6.59
N LYS A 170 5.54 11.78 5.37
CA LYS A 170 6.07 13.11 5.07
C LYS A 170 5.02 14.18 5.42
N ASP A 171 5.28 14.98 6.46
CA ASP A 171 4.37 16.03 6.91
C ASP A 171 4.10 17.10 5.83
N ASP A 172 5.10 17.39 4.99
CA ASP A 172 5.00 18.21 3.77
C ASP A 172 4.74 17.36 2.51
N SER A 173 3.98 16.28 2.62
CA SER A 173 3.69 15.44 1.46
C SER A 173 3.05 16.29 0.35
N PRO A 174 3.55 16.22 -0.90
CA PRO A 174 2.97 16.97 -2.01
C PRO A 174 1.52 16.55 -2.30
N THR A 175 1.08 15.42 -1.74
CA THR A 175 -0.22 14.82 -1.99
C THR A 175 -0.98 14.65 -0.67
N PRO A 176 -2.01 15.46 -0.36
CA PRO A 176 -2.76 15.40 0.90
C PRO A 176 -3.71 14.18 1.02
N LEU A 177 -3.32 13.00 0.54
CA LEU A 177 -4.13 11.78 0.64
C LEU A 177 -4.00 11.16 2.02
N ARG A 178 -4.72 11.74 2.99
CA ARG A 178 -4.92 11.08 4.29
C ARG A 178 -6.09 10.11 4.27
N HIS A 179 -7.02 10.27 3.33
CA HIS A 179 -8.22 9.46 3.25
C HIS A 179 -8.04 8.30 2.26
N PRO A 180 -8.19 7.03 2.69
CA PRO A 180 -7.96 5.86 1.83
C PRO A 180 -8.89 5.80 0.61
N LEU A 181 -10.13 6.31 0.69
CA LEU A 181 -10.97 6.48 -0.51
C LEU A 181 -10.26 7.28 -1.63
N ASP A 182 -9.56 8.36 -1.27
CA ASP A 182 -8.81 9.17 -2.24
C ASP A 182 -7.58 8.40 -2.74
N MET A 183 -6.98 7.53 -1.91
CA MET A 183 -5.86 6.67 -2.31
C MET A 183 -6.32 5.64 -3.34
N VAL A 184 -7.41 4.93 -3.07
CA VAL A 184 -8.00 3.98 -4.01
C VAL A 184 -8.32 4.65 -5.33
N ALA A 185 -9.03 5.79 -5.32
CA ALA A 185 -9.45 6.45 -6.54
C ALA A 185 -8.30 6.89 -7.45
N HIS A 186 -7.15 7.28 -6.88
CA HIS A 186 -6.02 7.77 -7.67
C HIS A 186 -4.95 6.71 -7.98
N VAL A 187 -4.83 5.64 -7.18
CA VAL A 187 -3.88 4.55 -7.42
C VAL A 187 -4.45 3.51 -8.39
N GLN A 188 -5.77 3.26 -8.33
CA GLN A 188 -6.45 2.22 -9.11
C GLN A 188 -6.26 2.33 -10.64
N PRO A 189 -6.25 3.53 -11.26
CA PRO A 189 -5.97 3.68 -12.69
C PRO A 189 -4.56 3.22 -13.08
N TRP A 190 -3.55 3.50 -12.26
CA TRP A 190 -2.17 3.08 -12.52
C TRP A 190 -2.01 1.56 -12.37
N MET A 191 -2.75 0.96 -11.43
CA MET A 191 -2.82 -0.50 -11.31
C MET A 191 -3.48 -1.12 -12.55
N CYS A 192 -4.57 -0.53 -13.04
CA CYS A 192 -5.24 -0.99 -14.26
C CYS A 192 -4.34 -0.87 -15.49
N PHE A 193 -3.63 0.24 -15.64
CA PHE A 193 -2.69 0.45 -16.75
C PHE A 193 -1.58 -0.60 -16.77
N THR A 194 -1.12 -1.04 -15.60
CA THR A 194 -0.04 -2.03 -15.47
C THR A 194 -0.51 -3.47 -15.62
N ILE A 195 -1.75 -3.80 -15.21
CA ILE A 195 -2.24 -5.19 -15.31
C ILE A 195 -2.59 -5.56 -16.75
N LEU A 196 -3.05 -4.63 -17.57
CA LEU A 196 -3.43 -4.87 -18.97
C LEU A 196 -2.33 -5.54 -19.81
N PRO A 197 -1.08 -5.06 -19.83
CA PRO A 197 -0.01 -5.76 -20.56
C PRO A 197 0.27 -7.15 -19.97
N MET A 198 0.12 -7.35 -18.65
CA MET A 198 0.27 -8.67 -18.04
C MET A 198 -0.84 -9.64 -18.47
N VAL A 199 -2.08 -9.18 -18.56
CA VAL A 199 -3.19 -9.97 -19.12
C VAL A 199 -2.86 -10.37 -20.55
N TYR A 200 -2.38 -9.45 -21.37
CA TYR A 200 -2.01 -9.75 -22.76
C TYR A 200 -0.87 -10.76 -22.88
N ILE A 201 0.19 -10.64 -22.06
CA ILE A 201 1.36 -11.53 -22.12
C ILE A 201 1.04 -12.93 -21.59
N PHE A 202 0.29 -13.03 -20.49
CA PHE A 202 0.07 -14.29 -19.78
C PHE A 202 -1.22 -15.01 -20.17
N GLU A 203 -2.33 -14.28 -20.29
CA GLU A 203 -3.65 -14.85 -20.60
C GLU A 203 -4.07 -14.59 -22.06
N GLY A 204 -3.38 -13.69 -22.78
CA GLY A 204 -3.81 -13.20 -24.09
C GLY A 204 -3.95 -14.26 -25.17
N HIS A 205 -3.18 -15.35 -25.11
CA HIS A 205 -3.31 -16.45 -26.08
C HIS A 205 -4.62 -17.23 -25.90
N GLU A 206 -5.06 -17.38 -24.65
CA GLU A 206 -6.26 -18.15 -24.26
C GLU A 206 -7.54 -17.29 -24.27
N LEU A 207 -7.39 -15.96 -24.28
CA LEU A 207 -8.48 -14.98 -24.30
C LEU A 207 -9.04 -14.79 -25.72
N ASN A 208 -9.99 -15.64 -26.10
CA ASN A 208 -10.83 -15.42 -27.28
C ASN A 208 -12.20 -14.85 -26.88
N ALA A 209 -12.88 -14.15 -27.79
CA ALA A 209 -14.22 -13.58 -27.56
C ALA A 209 -15.24 -14.63 -27.08
N THR A 210 -15.07 -15.89 -27.53
CA THR A 210 -15.88 -17.03 -27.10
C THR A 210 -15.44 -17.55 -25.72
N SER A 211 -14.14 -17.58 -25.41
CA SER A 211 -13.64 -18.09 -24.12
C SER A 211 -13.99 -17.16 -22.96
N ILE A 212 -14.08 -15.85 -23.22
CA ILE A 212 -14.43 -14.82 -22.21
C ILE A 212 -15.90 -14.94 -21.77
N THR A 213 -16.78 -15.52 -22.60
CA THR A 213 -18.20 -15.67 -22.28
C THR A 213 -18.54 -17.00 -21.64
N ILE A 214 -17.59 -17.95 -21.58
CA ILE A 214 -17.79 -19.29 -21.05
C ILE A 214 -17.45 -19.35 -19.56
N PHE A 215 -18.39 -19.83 -18.75
CA PHE A 215 -18.21 -20.10 -17.32
C PHE A 215 -18.51 -21.59 -17.07
N GLY A 216 -17.53 -22.36 -16.59
CA GLY A 216 -17.75 -23.78 -16.26
C GLY A 216 -18.20 -24.68 -17.43
N GLY A 217 -18.05 -24.23 -18.68
CA GLY A 217 -18.46 -24.95 -19.89
C GLY A 217 -19.70 -24.37 -20.61
N GLU A 218 -20.45 -23.48 -19.96
CA GLU A 218 -21.66 -22.87 -20.51
C GLU A 218 -21.47 -21.36 -20.77
N PRO A 219 -22.06 -20.78 -21.83
CA PRO A 219 -21.95 -19.35 -22.12
C PRO A 219 -22.84 -18.52 -21.19
N GLU A 220 -22.26 -17.96 -20.11
CA GLU A 220 -22.96 -17.12 -19.12
C GLU A 220 -22.31 -15.74 -18.94
N PRO A 221 -22.27 -14.88 -19.98
CA PRO A 221 -21.57 -13.60 -19.92
C PRO A 221 -22.12 -12.64 -18.86
N PHE A 222 -23.43 -12.68 -18.61
CA PHE A 222 -24.06 -11.85 -17.57
C PHE A 222 -23.66 -12.28 -16.16
N PHE A 223 -23.56 -13.59 -15.92
CA PHE A 223 -23.13 -14.12 -14.63
C PHE A 223 -21.66 -13.79 -14.35
N ILE A 224 -20.79 -13.91 -15.37
CA ILE A 224 -19.38 -13.53 -15.28
C ILE A 224 -19.25 -12.04 -14.96
N PHE A 225 -19.95 -11.18 -15.70
CA PHE A 225 -19.90 -9.73 -15.48
C PHE A 225 -20.37 -9.34 -14.08
N THR A 226 -21.53 -9.84 -13.67
CA THR A 226 -22.07 -9.56 -12.32
C THR A 226 -21.19 -10.12 -11.22
N GLY A 227 -20.60 -11.30 -11.42
CA GLY A 227 -19.64 -11.89 -10.50
C GLY A 227 -18.39 -11.03 -10.32
N ILE A 228 -17.76 -10.63 -11.42
CA ILE A 228 -16.59 -9.73 -11.39
C ILE A 228 -16.94 -8.40 -10.70
N CYS A 229 -18.10 -7.81 -11.00
CA CYS A 229 -18.53 -6.59 -10.32
C CYS A 229 -18.76 -6.82 -8.81
N PHE A 230 -19.35 -7.95 -8.43
CA PHE A 230 -19.58 -8.29 -7.02
C PHE A 230 -18.26 -8.51 -6.26
N GLY A 231 -17.31 -9.23 -6.85
CA GLY A 231 -15.96 -9.39 -6.29
C GLY A 231 -15.23 -8.06 -6.13
N GLY A 232 -15.32 -7.19 -7.14
CA GLY A 232 -14.79 -5.83 -7.08
C GLY A 232 -15.43 -4.96 -6.00
N PHE A 233 -16.75 -5.08 -5.81
CA PHE A 233 -17.48 -4.40 -4.74
C PHE A 233 -17.06 -4.90 -3.36
N LEU A 234 -16.95 -6.22 -3.16
CA LEU A 234 -16.45 -6.80 -1.90
C LEU A 234 -15.02 -6.33 -1.59
N ALA A 235 -14.15 -6.28 -2.60
CA ALA A 235 -12.78 -5.79 -2.46
C ALA A 235 -12.76 -4.30 -2.06
N PHE A 236 -13.61 -3.47 -2.65
CA PHE A 236 -13.76 -2.06 -2.26
C PHE A 236 -14.22 -1.92 -0.80
N LEU A 237 -15.25 -2.68 -0.39
CA LEU A 237 -15.74 -2.66 0.98
C LEU A 237 -14.68 -3.10 1.98
N MET A 238 -13.92 -4.14 1.66
CA MET A 238 -12.82 -4.61 2.49
C MET A 238 -11.77 -3.51 2.70
N GLU A 239 -11.35 -2.82 1.64
CA GLU A 239 -10.35 -1.75 1.71
C GLU A 239 -10.83 -0.52 2.50
N ILE A 240 -12.10 -0.14 2.36
CA ILE A 240 -12.69 0.95 3.14
C ILE A 240 -12.92 0.55 4.60
N SER A 241 -13.27 -0.71 4.88
CA SER A 241 -13.51 -1.17 6.26
C SER A 241 -12.27 -1.06 7.15
N VAL A 242 -11.06 -1.20 6.58
CA VAL A 242 -9.79 -1.00 7.29
C VAL A 242 -9.71 0.42 7.88
N TYR A 243 -10.11 1.43 7.12
CA TYR A 243 -10.12 2.82 7.59
C TYR A 243 -11.05 3.03 8.79
N PHE A 244 -12.27 2.48 8.71
CA PHE A 244 -13.24 2.59 9.80
C PHE A 244 -12.75 1.90 11.07
N VAL A 245 -12.08 0.75 10.94
CA VAL A 245 -11.44 0.07 12.07
C VAL A 245 -10.36 0.96 12.71
N PHE A 246 -9.48 1.57 11.92
CA PHE A 246 -8.44 2.46 12.44
C PHE A 246 -9.03 3.70 13.13
N GLN A 247 -10.05 4.31 12.54
CA GLN A 247 -10.69 5.50 13.12
C GLN A 247 -11.36 5.18 14.47
N GLU A 248 -12.03 4.03 14.58
CA GLU A 248 -12.69 3.57 15.81
C GLU A 248 -11.67 3.34 16.95
N VAL A 249 -10.52 2.71 16.65
CA VAL A 249 -9.43 2.53 17.64
C VAL A 249 -8.89 3.88 18.12
N MET A 250 -8.74 4.86 17.22
CA MET A 250 -8.29 6.20 17.61
C MET A 250 -9.32 6.94 18.46
N THR A 251 -10.62 6.82 18.15
CA THR A 251 -11.69 7.44 18.95
C THR A 251 -11.81 6.77 20.32
N LEU A 252 -11.65 5.45 20.44
CA LEU A 252 -11.63 4.74 21.72
C LEU A 252 -10.45 5.16 22.60
N LEU A 253 -9.27 5.31 22.00
CA LEU A 253 -8.08 5.84 22.68
C LEU A 253 -8.30 7.26 23.19
N LEU A 254 -8.90 8.12 22.34
CA LEU A 254 -9.19 9.51 22.67
C LEU A 254 -10.28 9.64 23.75
N ALA A 255 -11.33 8.82 23.68
CA ALA A 255 -12.38 8.77 24.68
C ALA A 255 -11.86 8.29 26.05
N HIS A 256 -10.96 7.30 26.07
CA HIS A 256 -10.30 6.88 27.31
C HIS A 256 -9.45 8.02 27.91
N TYR A 257 -8.69 8.74 27.06
CA TYR A 257 -7.85 9.84 27.50
C TYR A 257 -8.65 11.04 28.02
N LEU A 258 -9.80 11.36 27.40
CA LEU A 258 -10.61 12.54 27.72
C LEU A 258 -11.66 12.30 28.81
N HIS A 259 -12.28 11.13 28.87
CA HIS A 259 -13.42 10.87 29.77
C HIS A 259 -13.10 9.96 30.96
N GLY A 260 -11.88 9.41 31.05
CA GLY A 260 -11.50 8.54 32.17
C GLY A 260 -12.40 7.31 32.31
N ASP A 261 -12.99 6.85 31.20
CA ASP A 261 -13.99 5.80 31.18
C ASP A 261 -13.42 4.48 31.71
N ARG A 262 -14.17 3.79 32.57
CA ARG A 262 -13.73 2.54 33.22
C ARG A 262 -13.78 1.37 32.22
N LEU A 263 -12.77 1.29 31.37
CA LEU A 263 -12.44 0.05 30.64
C LEU A 263 -12.15 -1.06 31.67
N THR A 264 -12.69 -2.26 31.44
CA THR A 264 -12.36 -3.44 32.23
C THR A 264 -10.84 -3.62 32.30
N HIS A 265 -10.31 -4.03 33.45
CA HIS A 265 -8.86 -4.12 33.68
C HIS A 265 -8.10 -4.90 32.60
N VAL A 266 -8.76 -5.90 31.98
CA VAL A 266 -8.21 -6.70 30.88
C VAL A 266 -8.09 -5.88 29.57
N ASN A 267 -9.10 -5.08 29.23
CA ASN A 267 -9.06 -4.21 28.05
C ASN A 267 -8.05 -3.07 28.23
N LEU A 268 -7.94 -2.54 29.44
CA LEU A 268 -6.91 -1.56 29.80
C LEU A 268 -5.51 -2.16 29.71
N MET A 269 -5.30 -3.39 30.20
CA MET A 269 -4.02 -4.08 30.07
C MET A 269 -3.65 -4.37 28.62
N GLY A 270 -4.61 -4.83 27.80
CA GLY A 270 -4.37 -5.06 26.37
C GLY A 270 -4.04 -3.78 25.60
N LEU A 271 -4.74 -2.68 25.91
CA LEU A 271 -4.49 -1.36 25.34
C LEU A 271 -3.14 -0.79 25.80
N LEU A 272 -2.82 -0.89 27.09
CA LEU A 272 -1.52 -0.50 27.64
C LEU A 272 -0.39 -1.31 27.04
N LEU A 273 -0.54 -2.63 26.85
CA LEU A 273 0.49 -3.47 26.25
C LEU A 273 0.75 -3.04 24.78
N CYS A 274 -0.31 -2.77 24.02
CA CYS A 274 -0.21 -2.27 22.64
C CYS A 274 0.40 -0.86 22.59
N LEU A 275 -0.03 0.05 23.47
CA LEU A 275 0.49 1.42 23.56
C LEU A 275 1.93 1.45 24.04
N ILE A 276 2.31 0.63 25.02
CA ILE A 276 3.69 0.45 25.48
C ILE A 276 4.51 -0.16 24.36
N GLY A 277 4.00 -1.12 23.59
CA GLY A 277 4.68 -1.65 22.40
C GLY A 277 5.00 -0.56 21.37
N MET A 278 4.01 0.27 21.01
CA MET A 278 4.18 1.39 20.07
C MET A 278 5.06 2.51 20.65
N SER A 279 4.91 2.83 21.93
CA SER A 279 5.64 3.90 22.62
C SER A 279 7.07 3.51 22.95
N LEU A 280 7.35 2.25 23.26
CA LEU A 280 8.71 1.73 23.48
C LEU A 280 9.46 1.65 22.15
N HIS A 281 8.78 1.30 21.05
CA HIS A 281 9.33 1.42 19.71
C HIS A 281 9.65 2.89 19.35
N GLY A 282 8.74 3.82 19.69
CA GLY A 282 8.94 5.26 19.52
C GLY A 282 10.03 5.87 20.42
N ALA A 283 10.07 5.52 21.70
CA ALA A 283 11.06 5.98 22.68
C ALA A 283 12.43 5.35 22.42
N SER A 284 12.51 4.12 21.91
CA SER A 284 13.75 3.54 21.38
C SER A 284 14.27 4.31 20.17
N LYS A 285 13.39 4.97 19.40
CA LYS A 285 13.74 5.86 18.29
C LYS A 285 14.17 7.25 18.79
N HIS A 286 13.59 7.74 19.89
CA HIS A 286 13.86 9.07 20.46
C HIS A 286 15.07 9.10 21.41
N SER A 287 15.22 8.11 22.28
CA SER A 287 16.33 7.99 23.24
C SER A 287 17.69 7.81 22.51
N LYS A 288 17.69 7.15 21.34
CA LYS A 288 18.86 7.10 20.45
C LYS A 288 19.18 8.43 19.74
N LYS A 289 18.26 9.41 19.71
CA LYS A 289 18.58 10.78 19.25
C LYS A 289 19.21 11.60 20.38
N THR A 290 18.83 11.37 21.63
CA THR A 290 19.37 12.09 22.79
C THR A 290 20.75 11.56 23.22
N SER A 291 21.07 10.29 22.96
CA SER A 291 22.38 9.70 23.31
C SER A 291 23.52 10.03 22.32
N LEU A 292 23.25 10.66 21.18
CA LEU A 292 24.26 11.30 20.33
C LEU A 292 24.26 12.80 20.64
N GLY A 293 24.90 13.16 21.75
CA GLY A 293 25.11 14.56 22.13
C GLY A 293 25.98 15.27 21.11
N LEU A 294 25.38 16.11 20.27
CA LEU A 294 26.08 17.18 19.56
C LEU A 294 25.77 18.50 20.29
N PRO A 295 26.79 19.32 20.61
CA PRO A 295 26.61 20.48 21.49
C PRO A 295 25.73 21.56 20.85
N THR A 296 24.78 22.05 21.65
CA THR A 296 23.99 23.25 21.41
C THR A 296 24.92 24.46 21.23
N ARG A 297 24.92 25.11 20.07
CA ARG A 297 25.44 26.48 19.92
C ARG A 297 24.32 27.48 20.25
N PRO A 298 24.54 28.46 21.14
CA PRO A 298 23.51 29.42 21.52
C PRO A 298 23.51 30.67 20.61
N SER A 299 22.37 31.37 20.64
CA SER A 299 22.06 32.73 20.16
C SER A 299 21.88 32.88 18.63
N LEU A 300 20.90 33.62 18.10
CA LEU A 300 20.35 34.91 18.53
C LEU A 300 18.95 35.12 17.90
N SER A 301 17.94 35.56 18.66
CA SER A 301 16.77 36.25 18.11
C SER A 301 17.16 37.71 17.80
N PRO A 302 16.54 38.37 16.80
CA PRO A 302 15.51 39.35 17.17
C PRO A 302 14.35 39.53 16.16
N SER A 303 13.18 39.81 16.73
CA SER A 303 12.06 40.65 16.26
C SER A 303 12.01 41.21 14.83
N LEU A 304 10.84 41.05 14.21
CA LEU A 304 10.29 41.89 13.12
C LEU A 304 10.24 43.40 13.49
N PRO A 305 10.25 44.30 12.48
CA PRO A 305 8.97 44.83 11.99
C PRO A 305 8.85 44.99 10.46
N SER A 306 7.60 45.09 10.06
CA SER A 306 7.00 45.44 8.76
C SER A 306 7.58 46.63 7.99
N GLN A 307 7.62 46.55 6.65
CA GLN A 307 6.88 47.43 5.69
C GLN A 307 7.59 47.57 4.31
N THR A 308 6.76 47.47 3.26
CA THR A 308 6.75 48.19 1.97
C THR A 308 7.83 48.01 0.90
N SER A 309 7.31 47.64 -0.28
CA SER A 309 7.57 48.17 -1.65
C SER A 309 8.92 47.92 -2.35
N GLY A 310 8.82 47.53 -3.62
CA GLY A 310 9.81 47.90 -4.64
C GLY A 310 10.39 46.75 -5.43
N PHE A 311 9.72 46.40 -6.54
CA PHE A 311 10.35 45.78 -7.69
C PHE A 311 11.46 46.69 -8.24
N SER A 312 12.66 46.16 -8.50
CA SER A 312 13.42 46.52 -9.70
C SER A 312 14.51 45.48 -9.98
N PHE A 313 14.56 45.07 -11.24
CA PHE A 313 15.33 43.95 -11.77
C PHE A 313 16.41 44.53 -12.70
N ASP A 314 17.32 45.37 -12.18
CA ASP A 314 18.34 46.01 -13.03
C ASP A 314 19.74 46.20 -12.39
N ASP A 315 19.95 45.89 -11.11
CA ASP A 315 21.25 46.12 -10.44
C ASP A 315 22.18 44.90 -10.37
N ARG A 316 21.79 43.75 -10.95
CA ARG A 316 22.59 42.51 -10.84
C ARG A 316 23.54 42.25 -12.02
N LYS A 317 23.64 43.17 -12.99
CA LYS A 317 24.49 43.01 -14.19
C LYS A 317 25.69 43.94 -14.27
N LYS A 318 25.99 44.72 -13.22
CA LYS A 318 27.06 45.73 -13.22
C LYS A 318 28.19 45.49 -12.21
N LEU A 319 28.28 44.29 -11.64
CA LEU A 319 29.28 43.91 -10.62
C LEU A 319 30.13 42.68 -11.01
N LEU A 320 30.14 42.30 -12.29
CA LEU A 320 30.93 41.16 -12.79
C LEU A 320 31.98 41.54 -13.84
N ASP A 321 32.18 42.82 -14.16
CA ASP A 321 33.18 43.27 -15.15
C ASP A 321 34.27 44.20 -14.59
N ASP A 322 34.29 44.48 -13.29
CA ASP A 322 35.35 45.30 -12.67
C ASP A 322 35.92 44.60 -11.43
N ASN A 323 36.84 43.65 -11.64
CA ASN A 323 38.12 43.48 -10.92
C ASN A 323 38.74 42.10 -11.20
N VAL A 324 39.64 42.12 -12.20
CA VAL A 324 40.84 41.27 -12.41
C VAL A 324 40.67 39.76 -12.61
#